data_AF-A0A7D5E9P6-F1
#
_entry.id   AF-A0A7D5E9P6-F1
#
_cell.length_a   1.000
_cell.length_b   1.000
_cell.length_c   1.000
_cell.angle_alpha   90.00
_cell.angle_beta   90.00
_cell.angle_gamma   90.00
#
_symmetry.space_group_name_H-M   'P 1'
#
loop_
_entity.id
_entity.type
_entity.pdbx_description
1 polymer ?
#
loop_
_entity_poly.entity_id
_entity_poly.type
_entity_poly.pdbx_seq_one_letter_code
_entity_poly.pdbx_strand_id
1 'polypeptide(L)'
;MHTLEAVIAAMIMVGIIIFAVQATSLTPLTSSTANAHIEAQLQTMGQDMLSALSYSSYGQDSQLKEDVMNWDGKEYVWNGSTYRSTNNQNKTTLNSSLTDTLTQIAVPRGIAHNVHFSWIADNGIVMDNSYIYNGDPSDNAVMISKKVVLSDTDVGNETVFISKTSIPDADTSTGFYNIVNVKMTLWRM
;
A
#
# COMPACT_ATOMS: atom_id res chain seq x y z
N MET A 1 49.34 7.30 47.27
CA MET A 1 49.16 6.87 45.87
C MET A 1 47.76 6.28 45.65
N HIS A 2 46.72 6.81 46.30
CA HIS A 2 45.36 6.23 46.28
C HIS A 2 44.28 7.21 45.81
N THR A 3 44.55 8.52 45.82
CA THR A 3 43.60 9.55 45.36
C THR A 3 43.50 9.59 43.84
N LEU A 4 44.62 9.51 43.13
CA LEU A 4 44.63 9.44 41.65
C LEU A 4 43.95 8.16 41.14
N GLU A 5 44.19 7.04 41.80
CA GLU A 5 43.60 5.74 41.48
C GLU A 5 42.08 5.74 41.69
N ALA A 6 41.60 6.32 42.81
CA ALA A 6 40.18 6.48 43.08
C ALA A 6 39.48 7.37 42.04
N VAL A 7 40.15 8.45 41.59
CA VAL A 7 39.62 9.35 40.56
C VAL A 7 39.54 8.65 39.19
N ILE A 8 40.55 7.84 38.84
CA ILE A 8 40.53 7.05 37.60
C ILE A 8 39.43 5.98 37.67
N ALA A 9 39.29 5.28 38.80
CA ALA A 9 38.23 4.28 39.00
C ALA A 9 36.82 4.90 38.90
N ALA A 10 36.63 6.11 39.47
CA ALA A 10 35.37 6.83 39.36
C ALA A 10 35.06 7.22 37.90
N MET A 11 36.06 7.68 37.13
CA MET A 11 35.88 7.98 35.71
C MET A 11 35.52 6.74 34.89
N ILE A 12 36.17 5.61 35.15
CA ILE A 12 35.85 4.34 34.49
C ILE A 12 34.42 3.91 34.83
N MET A 13 34.01 3.99 36.10
CA MET A 13 32.66 3.63 36.53
C MET A 13 31.60 4.51 35.86
N VAL A 14 31.81 5.83 35.80
CA VAL A 14 30.91 6.75 35.09
C VAL A 14 30.86 6.43 33.60
N GLY A 15 32.00 6.13 32.97
CA GLY A 15 32.06 5.70 31.57
C GLY A 15 31.26 4.42 31.30
N ILE A 16 31.36 3.43 32.18
CA ILE A 16 30.58 2.18 32.10
C ILE A 16 29.09 2.45 32.24
N ILE A 17 28.67 3.30 33.19
CA ILE A 17 27.26 3.65 33.39
C ILE A 17 26.69 4.35 32.15
N ILE A 18 27.42 5.33 31.59
CA ILE A 18 26.98 6.03 30.37
C ILE A 18 26.84 5.04 29.21
N PHE A 19 27.82 4.14 29.03
CA PHE A 19 27.77 3.13 27.97
C PHE A 19 26.58 2.16 28.15
N ALA A 20 26.32 1.72 29.39
CA ALA A 20 25.20 0.84 29.70
C ALA A 20 23.83 1.51 29.45
N VAL A 21 23.67 2.78 29.81
CA VAL A 21 22.44 3.56 29.59
C VAL A 21 22.20 3.81 28.09
N GLN A 22 23.26 4.07 27.32
CA GLN A 22 23.14 4.19 25.86
C GLN A 22 22.81 2.85 25.20
N ALA A 23 23.37 1.74 25.71
CA ALA A 23 23.08 0.40 25.19
C ALA A 23 21.62 -0.01 25.40
N THR A 24 20.99 0.37 26.52
CA THR A 24 19.55 0.11 26.75
C THR A 24 18.63 1.02 25.95
N SER A 25 19.12 2.18 25.49
CA SER A 25 18.40 3.04 24.55
C SER A 25 18.36 2.47 23.12
N LEU A 26 19.25 1.52 22.79
CA LEU A 26 19.42 0.98 21.44
C LEU A 26 18.79 -0.40 21.25
N THR A 27 18.31 -1.03 22.32
CA THR A 27 17.55 -2.27 22.25
C THR A 27 16.05 -1.96 22.39
N PRO A 28 15.20 -2.33 21.41
CA PRO A 28 13.75 -2.16 21.53
C PRO A 28 13.26 -2.97 22.76
N LEU A 29 12.88 -2.28 23.82
CA LEU A 29 12.58 -2.92 25.12
C LEU A 29 11.20 -3.60 25.16
N THR A 30 10.40 -3.54 24.09
CA THR A 30 9.13 -4.28 23.99
C THR A 30 8.81 -4.64 22.54
N SER A 31 8.22 -5.82 22.30
CA SER A 31 7.71 -6.23 20.98
C SER A 31 6.79 -5.19 20.34
N SER A 32 6.09 -4.40 21.17
CA SER A 32 5.21 -3.31 20.70
C SER A 32 5.98 -2.17 20.03
N THR A 33 7.11 -1.73 20.59
CA THR A 33 7.95 -0.69 19.95
C THR A 33 8.61 -1.16 18.66
N ALA A 34 9.00 -2.44 18.58
CA ALA A 34 9.53 -3.03 17.35
C ALA A 34 8.43 -3.15 16.27
N ASN A 35 7.23 -3.59 16.64
CA ASN A 35 6.08 -3.66 15.73
C ASN A 35 5.70 -2.29 15.20
N ALA A 36 5.61 -1.27 16.07
CA ALA A 36 5.31 0.10 15.67
C ALA A 36 6.35 0.65 14.67
N HIS A 37 7.63 0.30 14.84
CA HIS A 37 8.66 0.69 13.88
C HIS A 37 8.47 0.01 12.51
N ILE A 38 8.11 -1.28 12.49
CA ILE A 38 7.82 -2.01 11.26
C ILE A 38 6.56 -1.46 10.57
N GLU A 39 5.51 -1.15 11.32
CA GLU A 39 4.30 -0.51 10.79
C GLU A 39 4.63 0.84 10.15
N ALA A 40 5.43 1.68 10.81
CA ALA A 40 5.87 2.96 10.25
C ALA A 40 6.69 2.79 8.95
N GLN A 41 7.55 1.76 8.89
CA GLN A 41 8.30 1.43 7.68
C GLN A 41 7.38 0.95 6.54
N LEU A 42 6.41 0.08 6.83
CA LEU A 42 5.42 -0.40 5.86
C LEU A 42 4.53 0.74 5.36
N GLN A 43 4.13 1.65 6.25
CA GLN A 43 3.35 2.83 5.91
C GLN A 43 4.11 3.74 4.95
N THR A 44 5.38 4.03 5.26
CA THR A 44 6.24 4.88 4.41
C THR A 44 6.43 4.22 3.04
N MET A 45 6.77 2.93 3.02
CA MET A 45 6.93 2.16 1.77
C MET A 45 5.66 2.17 0.91
N GLY A 46 4.50 1.87 1.51
CA GLY A 46 3.23 1.86 0.78
C GLY A 46 2.81 3.23 0.28
N GLN A 47 3.08 4.28 1.08
CA GLN A 47 2.84 5.66 0.68
C GLN A 47 3.73 6.07 -0.49
N ASP A 48 5.02 5.70 -0.47
CA ASP A 48 5.95 6.00 -1.55
C ASP A 48 5.55 5.28 -2.85
N MET A 49 5.13 4.01 -2.75
CA MET A 49 4.63 3.24 -3.89
C MET A 49 3.40 3.90 -4.54
N LEU A 50 2.36 4.20 -3.77
CA LEU A 50 1.16 4.85 -4.32
C LEU A 50 1.46 6.29 -4.78
N SER A 51 2.38 7.00 -4.13
CA SER A 51 2.75 8.35 -4.54
C SER A 51 3.48 8.34 -5.88
N ALA A 52 4.42 7.41 -6.08
CA ALA A 52 5.12 7.21 -7.34
C ALA A 52 4.14 6.85 -8.47
N LEU A 53 3.24 5.90 -8.24
CA LEU A 53 2.23 5.50 -9.23
C LEU A 53 1.20 6.60 -9.52
N SER A 54 0.90 7.45 -8.52
CA SER A 54 -0.03 8.58 -8.69
C SER A 54 0.59 9.78 -9.38
N TYR A 55 1.92 9.83 -9.52
CA TYR A 55 2.59 10.91 -10.22
C TYR A 55 2.26 10.87 -11.71
N SER A 56 1.89 12.02 -12.26
CA SER A 56 1.70 12.19 -13.71
C SER A 56 2.49 13.40 -14.20
N SER A 57 3.02 13.26 -15.41
CA SER A 57 3.60 14.40 -16.13
C SER A 57 2.50 15.21 -16.81
N TYR A 58 2.78 16.48 -17.12
CA TYR A 58 1.80 17.37 -17.73
C TYR A 58 1.22 16.76 -19.02
N GLY A 59 -0.11 16.59 -19.05
CA GLY A 59 -0.84 16.05 -20.21
C GLY A 59 -0.84 14.52 -20.34
N GLN A 60 -0.39 13.78 -19.32
CA GLN A 60 -0.46 12.32 -19.28
C GLN A 60 -1.24 11.84 -18.05
N ASP A 61 -1.86 10.67 -18.17
CA ASP A 61 -2.47 10.01 -17.02
C ASP A 61 -1.40 9.44 -16.10
N SER A 62 -1.74 9.30 -14.82
CA SER A 62 -0.87 8.60 -13.88
C SER A 62 -0.98 7.09 -14.10
N GLN A 63 0.09 6.36 -13.79
CA GLN A 63 0.08 4.90 -13.87
C GLN A 63 -1.03 4.29 -13.01
N LEU A 64 -1.29 4.89 -11.84
CA LEU A 64 -2.39 4.47 -10.96
C LEU A 64 -3.76 4.68 -11.60
N LYS A 65 -3.94 5.76 -12.37
CA LYS A 65 -5.18 6.03 -13.09
C LYS A 65 -5.38 5.06 -14.24
N GLU A 66 -4.33 4.79 -15.02
CA GLU A 66 -4.35 3.75 -16.06
C GLU A 66 -4.73 2.38 -15.52
N ASP A 67 -4.19 2.00 -14.35
CA ASP A 67 -4.51 0.71 -13.72
C ASP A 67 -6.00 0.62 -13.32
N VAL A 68 -6.60 1.72 -12.83
CA VAL A 68 -8.03 1.79 -12.51
C VAL A 68 -8.89 1.74 -13.78
N MET A 69 -8.49 2.46 -14.83
CA MET A 69 -9.22 2.47 -16.12
C MET A 69 -9.22 1.11 -16.81
N ASN A 70 -8.10 0.38 -16.71
CA ASN A 70 -7.93 -0.93 -17.34
C ASN A 70 -8.49 -2.10 -16.52
N TRP A 71 -9.03 -1.84 -15.32
CA TRP A 71 -9.59 -2.88 -14.48
C TRP A 71 -10.86 -3.49 -15.11
N ASP A 72 -10.99 -4.81 -14.99
CA ASP A 72 -12.09 -5.59 -15.57
C ASP A 72 -13.12 -6.06 -14.53
N GLY A 73 -13.13 -5.44 -13.35
CA GLY A 73 -14.05 -5.78 -12.25
C GLY A 73 -13.68 -7.06 -11.49
N LYS A 74 -12.59 -7.74 -11.87
CA LYS A 74 -12.20 -9.02 -11.28
C LYS A 74 -11.17 -8.86 -10.17
N GLU A 75 -11.17 -9.86 -9.30
CA GLU A 75 -10.15 -10.08 -8.28
C GLU A 75 -9.01 -10.92 -8.83
N TYR A 76 -7.78 -10.55 -8.44
CA TYR A 76 -6.55 -11.23 -8.80
C TYR A 76 -5.77 -11.68 -7.56
N VAL A 77 -5.19 -12.88 -7.63
CA VAL A 77 -4.42 -13.49 -6.54
C VAL A 77 -3.00 -13.78 -7.02
N TRP A 78 -2.02 -13.59 -6.13
CA TRP A 78 -0.64 -13.94 -6.39
C TRP A 78 -0.45 -15.47 -6.38
N ASN A 79 0.06 -16.04 -7.48
CA ASN A 79 0.26 -17.49 -7.59
C ASN A 79 1.72 -17.96 -7.37
N GLY A 80 2.60 -17.08 -6.89
CA GLY A 80 4.04 -17.32 -6.77
C GLY A 80 4.89 -16.78 -7.92
N SER A 81 4.28 -16.40 -9.04
CA SER A 81 5.00 -15.82 -10.19
C SER A 81 4.29 -14.63 -10.83
N THR A 82 2.96 -14.63 -10.85
CA THR A 82 2.14 -13.60 -11.51
C THR A 82 0.81 -13.47 -10.78
N TYR A 83 0.13 -12.34 -10.96
CA TYR A 83 -1.25 -12.16 -10.50
C TYR A 83 -2.22 -12.78 -11.50
N ARG A 84 -3.15 -13.61 -11.02
CA ARG A 84 -4.10 -14.36 -11.86
C ARG A 84 -5.52 -14.22 -11.33
N SER A 85 -6.48 -14.12 -12.24
CA SER A 85 -7.89 -14.03 -11.87
C SER A 85 -8.37 -15.32 -11.20
N THR A 86 -9.18 -15.19 -10.16
CA THR A 86 -9.77 -16.31 -9.40
C THR A 86 -10.89 -17.03 -10.14
N ASN A 87 -11.61 -16.33 -11.02
CA ASN A 87 -12.89 -16.77 -11.58
C ASN A 87 -12.83 -17.28 -13.03
N ASN A 88 -11.65 -17.42 -13.65
CA ASN A 88 -11.55 -17.71 -15.08
C ASN A 88 -10.78 -19.01 -15.39
N GLN A 89 -11.40 -19.89 -16.20
CA GLN A 89 -10.77 -21.10 -16.74
C GLN A 89 -9.60 -20.77 -17.68
N ASN A 90 -9.69 -19.62 -18.37
CA ASN A 90 -8.60 -19.02 -19.13
C ASN A 90 -7.90 -17.99 -18.23
N LYS A 91 -6.87 -18.47 -17.53
CA LYS A 91 -6.11 -17.74 -16.52
C LYS A 91 -5.43 -16.48 -17.08
N THR A 92 -6.15 -15.38 -17.24
CA THR A 92 -5.60 -14.07 -17.61
C THR A 92 -4.65 -13.58 -16.53
N THR A 93 -3.45 -13.24 -16.96
CA THR A 93 -2.43 -12.58 -16.13
C THR A 93 -2.73 -11.09 -16.08
N LEU A 94 -2.75 -10.52 -14.89
CA LEU A 94 -2.82 -9.08 -14.73
C LEU A 94 -1.45 -8.48 -15.01
N ASN A 95 -1.40 -7.53 -15.92
CA ASN A 95 -0.23 -6.70 -16.17
C ASN A 95 -0.64 -5.24 -15.95
N SER A 96 -0.17 -4.67 -14.85
CA SER A 96 -0.47 -3.30 -14.44
C SER A 96 0.73 -2.71 -13.72
N SER A 97 0.90 -1.39 -13.76
CA SER A 97 2.06 -0.72 -13.16
C SER A 97 2.11 -0.95 -11.64
N LEU A 98 0.92 -1.03 -11.01
CA LEU A 98 0.76 -1.39 -9.61
C LEU A 98 1.23 -2.81 -9.33
N THR A 99 0.88 -3.79 -10.17
CA THR A 99 1.37 -5.18 -10.00
C THR A 99 2.87 -5.29 -10.19
N ASP A 100 3.45 -4.54 -11.12
CA ASP A 100 4.91 -4.50 -11.32
C ASP A 100 5.62 -3.93 -10.09
N THR A 101 5.08 -2.84 -9.54
CA THR A 101 5.62 -2.20 -8.33
C THR A 101 5.54 -3.15 -7.13
N LEU A 102 4.43 -3.85 -6.93
CA LEU A 102 4.28 -4.85 -5.87
C LEU A 102 5.24 -6.04 -6.05
N THR A 103 5.40 -6.53 -7.28
CA THR A 103 6.31 -7.63 -7.61
C THR A 103 7.78 -7.26 -7.39
N GLN A 104 8.14 -6.00 -7.64
CA GLN A 104 9.51 -5.52 -7.44
C GLN A 104 9.82 -5.15 -5.99
N ILE A 105 8.82 -4.68 -5.23
CA ILE A 105 9.04 -4.11 -3.90
C ILE A 105 8.52 -5.01 -2.78
N ALA A 106 7.23 -5.36 -2.79
CA ALA A 106 6.58 -6.06 -1.69
C ALA A 106 6.89 -7.56 -1.70
N VAL A 107 6.74 -8.22 -2.85
CA VAL A 107 6.92 -9.69 -2.99
C VAL A 107 8.32 -10.16 -2.55
N PRO A 108 9.44 -9.53 -2.98
CA PRO A 108 10.79 -10.00 -2.61
C PRO A 108 11.10 -9.83 -1.12
N ARG A 109 10.34 -8.97 -0.43
CA ARG A 109 10.48 -8.69 1.01
C ARG A 109 9.54 -9.55 1.86
N GLY A 110 8.75 -10.44 1.25
CA GLY A 110 7.76 -11.26 1.97
C GLY A 110 6.62 -10.44 2.55
N ILE A 111 6.28 -9.31 1.92
CA ILE A 111 5.17 -8.45 2.36
C ILE A 111 3.92 -8.87 1.58
N ALA A 112 2.95 -9.38 2.33
CA ALA A 112 1.60 -9.64 1.82
C ALA A 112 0.86 -8.33 1.59
N HIS A 113 -0.01 -8.32 0.60
CA HIS A 113 -0.70 -7.10 0.19
C HIS A 113 -2.07 -7.39 -0.42
N ASN A 114 -3.03 -6.53 -0.10
CA ASN A 114 -4.33 -6.45 -0.75
C ASN A 114 -4.50 -5.07 -1.35
N VAL A 115 -5.20 -5.01 -2.48
CA VAL A 115 -5.59 -3.73 -3.10
C VAL A 115 -7.09 -3.77 -3.37
N HIS A 116 -7.78 -2.76 -2.87
CA HIS A 116 -9.21 -2.58 -3.02
C HIS A 116 -9.50 -1.28 -3.73
N PHE A 117 -10.46 -1.31 -4.64
CA PHE A 117 -11.03 -0.11 -5.23
C PHE A 117 -12.36 0.17 -4.55
N SER A 118 -12.50 1.39 -4.07
CA SER A 118 -13.74 1.84 -3.45
C SER A 118 -14.23 3.12 -4.11
N TRP A 119 -15.53 3.20 -4.34
CA TRP A 119 -16.16 4.33 -5.03
C TRP A 119 -17.53 4.60 -4.42
N ILE A 120 -18.12 5.73 -4.78
CA ILE A 120 -19.47 6.08 -4.36
C ILE A 120 -20.41 5.66 -5.49
N ALA A 121 -21.40 4.82 -5.18
CA ALA A 121 -22.46 4.45 -6.10
C ALA A 121 -23.58 5.52 -6.14
N ASP A 122 -24.50 5.42 -7.09
CA ASP A 122 -25.59 6.38 -7.35
C ASP A 122 -26.46 6.68 -6.11
N ASN A 123 -26.56 5.72 -5.19
CA ASN A 123 -27.32 5.83 -3.95
C ASN A 123 -26.52 6.47 -2.79
N GLY A 124 -25.29 6.91 -3.04
CA GLY A 124 -24.38 7.46 -2.04
C GLY A 124 -23.68 6.42 -1.16
N ILE A 125 -23.89 5.13 -1.41
CA ILE A 125 -23.23 4.05 -0.65
C ILE A 125 -21.81 3.85 -1.20
N VAL A 126 -20.86 3.68 -0.28
CA VAL A 126 -19.48 3.32 -0.63
C VAL A 126 -19.45 1.84 -1.00
N MET A 127 -19.17 1.57 -2.27
CA MET A 127 -18.87 0.23 -2.76
C MET A 127 -17.38 -0.05 -2.61
N ASP A 128 -17.02 -1.30 -2.37
CA ASP A 128 -15.64 -1.76 -2.22
C ASP A 128 -15.50 -3.11 -2.95
N ASN A 129 -14.49 -3.23 -3.80
CA ASN A 129 -14.22 -4.45 -4.53
C ASN A 129 -12.71 -4.75 -4.55
N SER A 130 -12.37 -6.02 -4.38
CA SER A 130 -11.00 -6.50 -4.37
C SER A 130 -10.42 -6.46 -5.78
N TYR A 131 -9.35 -5.68 -5.96
CA TYR A 131 -8.52 -5.74 -7.16
C TYR A 131 -7.45 -6.83 -7.01
N ILE A 132 -6.72 -6.81 -5.88
CA ILE A 132 -5.72 -7.82 -5.52
C ILE A 132 -6.05 -8.36 -4.14
N TYR A 133 -6.11 -9.68 -4.01
CA TYR A 133 -6.34 -10.37 -2.75
C TYR A 133 -5.27 -11.43 -2.48
N ASN A 134 -4.65 -11.38 -1.31
CA ASN A 134 -3.58 -12.28 -0.88
C ASN A 134 -3.83 -12.80 0.54
N GLY A 135 -5.11 -12.94 0.92
CA GLY A 135 -5.55 -13.42 2.23
C GLY A 135 -5.93 -12.31 3.19
N ASP A 136 -6.17 -12.71 4.44
CA ASP A 136 -6.61 -11.79 5.49
C ASP A 136 -5.41 -11.06 6.12
N PRO A 137 -5.51 -9.73 6.28
CA PRO A 137 -4.47 -8.94 6.96
C PRO A 137 -4.24 -9.39 8.40
N SER A 138 -2.99 -9.32 8.87
CA SER A 138 -2.65 -9.56 10.28
C SER A 138 -2.95 -8.34 11.17
N ASP A 139 -2.88 -8.53 12.49
CA ASP A 139 -3.17 -7.46 13.47
C ASP A 139 -2.32 -6.20 13.29
N ASN A 140 -1.13 -6.32 12.70
CA ASN A 140 -0.20 -5.21 12.45
C ASN A 140 -0.22 -4.78 10.96
N ALA A 141 -1.33 -5.00 10.26
CA ALA A 141 -1.48 -4.58 8.88
C ALA A 141 -1.63 -3.06 8.78
N VAL A 142 -0.99 -2.49 7.76
CA VAL A 142 -1.02 -1.05 7.50
C VAL A 142 -1.86 -0.79 6.26
N MET A 143 -2.81 0.13 6.36
CA MET A 143 -3.64 0.57 5.24
C MET A 143 -3.20 1.96 4.76
N ILE A 144 -2.97 2.07 3.47
CA ILE A 144 -2.66 3.32 2.78
C ILE A 144 -3.71 3.52 1.69
N SER A 145 -4.08 4.76 1.38
CA SER A 145 -5.01 5.01 0.29
C SER A 145 -4.64 6.24 -0.53
N LYS A 146 -5.01 6.19 -1.81
CA LYS A 146 -4.86 7.30 -2.75
C LYS A 146 -6.14 7.41 -3.58
N LYS A 147 -6.65 8.64 -3.72
CA LYS A 147 -7.81 8.93 -4.55
C LYS A 147 -7.37 9.19 -5.99
N VAL A 148 -8.10 8.62 -6.93
CA VAL A 148 -7.97 8.80 -8.36
C VAL A 148 -9.27 9.39 -8.88
N VAL A 149 -9.17 10.47 -9.63
CA VAL A 149 -10.31 11.13 -10.27
C VAL A 149 -10.43 10.61 -11.70
N LEU A 150 -11.63 10.17 -12.07
CA LEU A 150 -11.98 9.76 -13.42
C LEU A 150 -12.89 10.83 -14.04
N SER A 151 -12.65 11.14 -15.31
CA SER A 151 -13.52 11.96 -16.16
C SER A 151 -14.17 11.10 -17.24
N ASP A 152 -15.23 11.60 -17.87
CA ASP A 152 -15.98 10.82 -18.86
C ASP A 152 -15.13 10.52 -20.10
N THR A 153 -14.19 11.43 -20.40
CA THR A 153 -13.23 11.24 -21.49
C THR A 153 -12.25 10.10 -21.20
N ASP A 154 -11.94 9.84 -19.93
CA ASP A 154 -11.02 8.78 -19.51
C ASP A 154 -11.66 7.39 -19.66
N VAL A 155 -12.92 7.25 -19.26
CA VAL A 155 -13.66 5.97 -19.33
C VAL A 155 -14.11 5.64 -20.75
N GLY A 156 -14.24 6.65 -21.61
CA GLY A 156 -14.61 6.52 -23.01
C GLY A 156 -16.07 6.08 -23.17
N ASN A 157 -16.33 4.78 -23.28
CA ASN A 157 -17.69 4.27 -23.36
C ASN A 157 -18.18 3.85 -21.97
N GLU A 158 -18.96 4.73 -21.35
CA GLU A 158 -19.50 4.55 -20.00
C GLU A 158 -20.26 3.23 -19.84
N THR A 159 -21.09 2.84 -20.82
CA THR A 159 -21.88 1.59 -20.73
C THR A 159 -20.96 0.37 -20.65
N VAL A 160 -19.87 0.37 -21.42
CA VAL A 160 -18.87 -0.70 -21.39
C VAL A 160 -18.08 -0.66 -20.09
N PHE A 161 -17.71 0.53 -19.62
CA PHE A 161 -16.96 0.69 -18.37
C PHE A 161 -17.76 0.17 -17.17
N ILE A 162 -19.01 0.62 -17.01
CA ILE A 162 -19.93 0.15 -15.96
C ILE A 162 -20.11 -1.36 -16.01
N SER A 163 -20.30 -1.93 -17.21
CA SER A 163 -20.49 -3.38 -17.36
C SER A 163 -19.27 -4.21 -16.92
N LYS A 164 -18.07 -3.62 -16.96
CA LYS A 164 -16.83 -4.26 -16.55
C LYS A 164 -16.55 -4.03 -15.07
N THR A 165 -16.57 -2.78 -14.61
CA THR A 165 -16.07 -2.38 -13.28
C THR A 165 -17.18 -2.26 -12.24
N SER A 166 -18.44 -2.14 -12.67
CA SER A 166 -19.58 -1.76 -11.82
C SER A 166 -19.46 -0.38 -11.18
N ILE A 167 -18.56 0.47 -11.67
CA ILE A 167 -18.41 1.87 -11.24
C ILE A 167 -19.34 2.73 -12.12
N PRO A 168 -20.40 3.33 -11.57
CA PRO A 168 -21.27 4.21 -12.31
C PRO A 168 -20.70 5.63 -12.43
N ASP A 169 -21.26 6.39 -13.36
CA ASP A 169 -21.10 7.84 -13.42
C ASP A 169 -21.84 8.49 -12.24
N ALA A 170 -21.11 9.26 -11.44
CA ALA A 170 -21.64 9.98 -10.30
C ALA A 170 -22.41 11.24 -10.70
N ASP A 171 -22.10 11.86 -11.84
CA ASP A 171 -22.77 13.06 -12.33
C ASP A 171 -22.75 13.20 -13.86
N THR A 172 -23.75 12.58 -14.49
CA THR A 172 -24.04 12.64 -15.94
C THR A 172 -24.25 14.03 -16.54
N SER A 173 -24.29 15.10 -15.72
CA SER A 173 -24.44 16.47 -16.20
C SER A 173 -23.10 17.21 -16.36
N THR A 174 -22.02 16.66 -15.82
CA THR A 174 -20.69 17.27 -15.83
C THR A 174 -19.72 16.43 -16.67
N GLY A 175 -18.43 16.83 -16.74
CA GLY A 175 -17.36 16.02 -17.33
C GLY A 175 -16.68 15.08 -16.32
N PHE A 176 -17.21 15.00 -15.11
CA PHE A 176 -16.64 14.25 -13.99
C PHE A 176 -17.39 12.93 -13.85
N TYR A 177 -16.64 11.83 -13.86
CA TYR A 177 -17.22 10.49 -13.81
C TYR A 177 -17.34 10.00 -12.38
N ASN A 178 -16.22 9.75 -11.69
CA ASN A 178 -16.24 9.27 -10.30
C ASN A 178 -14.87 9.49 -9.63
N ILE A 179 -14.83 9.35 -8.30
CA ILE A 179 -13.59 9.27 -7.52
C ILE A 179 -13.42 7.84 -7.03
N VAL A 180 -12.39 7.17 -7.54
CA VAL A 180 -11.99 5.83 -7.09
C VAL A 180 -10.91 5.98 -6.03
N ASN A 181 -11.18 5.50 -4.83
CA ASN A 181 -10.22 5.42 -3.76
C ASN A 181 -9.53 4.05 -3.78
N VAL A 182 -8.25 4.05 -4.16
CA VAL A 182 -7.37 2.89 -4.17
C VAL A 182 -6.83 2.70 -2.77
N LYS A 183 -7.27 1.65 -2.08
CA LYS A 183 -6.79 1.26 -0.75
C LYS A 183 -5.82 0.09 -0.91
N MET A 184 -4.63 0.25 -0.37
CA MET A 184 -3.61 -0.80 -0.31
C MET A 184 -3.36 -1.17 1.15
N THR A 185 -3.51 -2.44 1.47
CA THR A 185 -3.22 -2.99 2.80
C THR A 185 -1.95 -3.82 2.69
N LEU A 186 -0.96 -3.57 3.55
CA LEU A 186 0.34 -4.25 3.58
C LEU A 186 0.56 -4.89 4.95
N TRP A 187 1.04 -6.13 4.97
CA TRP A 187 1.42 -6.79 6.23
C TRP A 187 2.54 -7.81 6.00
N ARG A 188 3.22 -8.19 7.08
CA ARG A 188 4.18 -9.28 7.03
C ARG A 188 3.47 -10.61 7.29
N MET A 189 3.84 -11.61 6.49
CA MET A 189 3.51 -13.02 6.74
C MET A 189 4.40 -13.59 7.85
#